data_AF-A0AAV7QPI3-F1
#
_entry.id   AF-A0AAV7QPI3-F1
#
_cell.length_a   1.000
_cell.length_b   1.000
_cell.length_c   1.000
_cell.angle_alpha   90.00
_cell.angle_beta   90.00
_cell.angle_gamma   90.00
#
_symmetry.space_group_name_H-M   'P 1'
#
loop_
_entity.id
_entity.type
_entity.pdbx_description
1 polymer ?
#
loop_
_entity_poly.entity_id
_entity_poly.type
_entity_poly.pdbx_seq_one_letter_code
_entity_poly.pdbx_strand_id
1 'polypeptide(L)' 'SRPAVLKLRIKAEGAQLVISLERNEGLFAGSFTVTHYLEDGTAVTTEKDGMDHCYYHGSVQTYHDSAASFSTCSGL' A
#
# COMPACT_ATOMS: atom_id res chain seq x y z
N SER A 1 4.44 -12.08 5.15
CA SER A 1 4.15 -11.01 4.16
C SER A 1 2.70 -10.57 4.34
N ARG A 2 2.38 -9.31 4.00
CA ARG A 2 1.00 -8.83 4.05
C ARG A 2 0.14 -9.56 2.99
N PRO A 3 -1.18 -9.72 3.19
CA PRO A 3 -2.02 -10.38 2.20
C PRO A 3 -2.21 -9.51 0.95
N ALA A 4 -2.39 -10.13 -0.22
CA ALA A 4 -2.66 -9.39 -1.46
C ALA A 4 -4.06 -8.76 -1.49
N VAL A 5 -5.00 -9.33 -0.74
CA VAL A 5 -6.40 -8.89 -0.68
C VAL A 5 -6.85 -8.81 0.79
N LEU A 6 -7.61 -7.78 1.13
CA LEU A 6 -8.18 -7.53 2.46
C LEU A 6 -9.67 -7.20 2.35
N LYS A 7 -10.42 -7.54 3.40
CA LYS A 7 -11.78 -7.02 3.63
C LYS A 7 -11.83 -6.37 4.99
N LEU A 8 -12.15 -5.08 5.03
CA LEU A 8 -12.27 -4.32 6.26
C LEU A 8 -13.74 -3.97 6.52
N ARG A 9 -14.14 -4.07 7.78
CA ARG A 9 -15.43 -3.59 8.25
C ARG A 9 -15.21 -2.38 9.14
N ILE A 10 -15.76 -1.23 8.74
CA ILE A 10 -15.62 0.03 9.48
C ILE A 10 -16.99 0.62 9.77
N LYS A 11 -17.05 1.54 10.73
CA LYS A 11 -18.21 2.40 10.97
C LYS A 11 -17.87 3.82 10.52
N ALA A 12 -18.59 4.34 9.54
CA ALA A 12 -18.41 5.68 8.99
C ALA A 12 -19.76 6.20 8.47
N GLU A 13 -19.97 7.51 8.45
CA GLU A 13 -21.22 8.12 7.95
C GLU A 13 -22.50 7.55 8.60
N GLY A 14 -22.41 7.13 9.88
CA GLY A 14 -23.53 6.49 10.58
C GLY A 14 -23.88 5.06 10.13
N ALA A 15 -23.16 4.51 9.15
CA ALA A 15 -23.37 3.18 8.60
C ALA A 15 -22.20 2.22 8.90
N GLN A 16 -22.46 0.92 8.80
CA GLN A 16 -21.42 -0.10 8.78
C GLN A 16 -21.06 -0.41 7.33
N LEU A 17 -19.81 -0.17 6.95
CA LEU A 17 -19.32 -0.34 5.59
C LEU A 17 -18.37 -1.53 5.52
N VAL A 18 -18.43 -2.27 4.40
CA VAL A 18 -17.46 -3.32 4.07
C VAL A 18 -16.66 -2.87 2.86
N ILE A 19 -15.35 -2.78 3.02
CA ILE A 19 -14.41 -2.32 2.00
C ILE A 19 -13.61 -3.51 1.53
N SER A 20 -13.60 -3.75 0.23
CA SER A 20 -12.70 -4.72 -0.39
C SER A 20 -11.45 -3.98 -0.85
N LEU A 21 -10.28 -4.49 -0.51
CA LEU A 21 -9.00 -3.83 -0.73
C LEU A 21 -8.03 -4.80 -1.40
N GLU A 22 -7.26 -4.29 -2.35
CA GLU A 22 -6.18 -4.97 -3.04
C GLU A 22 -4.87 -4.22 -2.75
N ARG A 23 -3.83 -4.97 -2.44
CA ARG A 23 -2.51 -4.40 -2.18
C ARG A 23 -1.99 -3.76 -3.45
N ASN A 24 -1.38 -2.59 -3.31
CA ASN A 24 -0.78 -1.92 -4.45
C ASN A 24 0.40 -2.76 -4.98
N GLU A 25 0.25 -3.26 -6.20
CA GLU A 25 1.28 -3.95 -6.98
C GLU A 25 1.77 -3.05 -8.12
N GLY A 26 2.99 -3.30 -8.61
CA GLY A 26 3.52 -2.61 -9.80
C GLY A 26 3.88 -1.13 -9.60
N LEU A 27 3.89 -0.62 -8.36
CA LEU A 27 4.41 0.73 -8.06
C LEU A 27 5.90 0.87 -8.36
N PHE A 28 6.64 -0.24 -8.35
CA PHE A 28 8.06 -0.29 -8.64
C PHE A 28 8.31 -1.42 -9.64
N ALA A 29 9.14 -1.17 -10.64
CA ALA A 29 9.64 -2.22 -11.52
C ALA A 29 10.40 -3.26 -10.69
N GLY A 30 10.40 -4.53 -11.10
CA GLY A 30 11.17 -5.57 -10.41
C GLY A 30 12.67 -5.27 -10.31
N SER A 31 13.20 -4.40 -11.16
CA SER A 31 14.58 -3.90 -11.16
C SER A 31 14.72 -2.52 -10.51
N PHE A 32 13.81 -2.12 -9.62
CA PHE A 32 13.88 -0.82 -8.97
C PHE A 32 15.04 -0.75 -7.98
N THR A 33 15.90 0.24 -8.17
CA THR A 33 17.05 0.53 -7.30
C THR A 33 16.90 1.89 -6.64
N VAL A 34 17.33 2.02 -5.39
CA VAL A 34 17.39 3.31 -4.69
C VAL A 34 18.84 3.77 -4.63
N THR A 35 19.09 5.00 -5.07
CA THR A 35 20.39 5.66 -4.90
C THR A 35 20.27 6.75 -3.84
N HIS A 36 21.14 6.71 -2.83
CA HIS A 36 21.27 7.75 -1.81
C HIS A 36 22.72 8.24 -1.76
N TYR A 37 22.94 9.44 -1.19
CA TYR A 37 24.26 10.03 -1.06
C TYR A 37 24.69 10.05 0.41
N LEU A 38 25.93 9.67 0.67
CA LEU A 38 26.57 9.80 1.99
C LEU A 38 26.91 11.27 2.26
N GLU A 39 27.29 11.59 3.50
CA GLU A 39 27.67 12.95 3.91
C GLU A 39 28.87 13.49 3.12
N ASP A 40 29.76 12.60 2.65
CA ASP A 40 30.90 12.95 1.80
C ASP A 40 30.55 13.08 0.30
N GLY A 41 29.27 12.91 -0.06
CA GLY A 41 28.78 12.99 -1.43
C GLY A 41 28.89 11.69 -2.23
N THR A 42 29.38 10.60 -1.66
CA THR A 42 29.45 9.30 -2.33
C THR A 42 28.06 8.73 -2.60
N ALA A 43 27.80 8.31 -3.84
CA ALA A 43 26.54 7.66 -4.22
C ALA A 43 26.54 6.17 -3.86
N VAL A 44 25.49 5.71 -3.20
CA VAL A 44 25.27 4.31 -2.84
C VAL A 44 23.94 3.85 -3.44
N THR A 45 24.00 2.86 -4.32
CA THR A 45 22.84 2.25 -4.97
C THR A 45 22.54 0.88 -4.37
N THR A 46 21.29 0.65 -3.99
CA THR A 46 20.83 -0.64 -3.47
C THR A 46 19.62 -1.13 -4.24
N GLU A 47 19.60 -2.43 -4.53
CA GLU A 47 18.35 -3.12 -4.88
C GLU A 47 17.45 -3.10 -3.66
N LYS A 48 16.22 -2.61 -3.82
CA LYS A 48 15.31 -2.52 -2.69
C LYS A 48 14.56 -3.84 -2.54
N ASP A 49 15.22 -4.81 -1.92
CA ASP A 49 14.57 -6.03 -1.47
C ASP A 49 13.42 -5.68 -0.52
N GLY A 50 12.19 -6.01 -0.92
CA GLY A 50 11.03 -5.97 -0.04
C GLY A 50 10.73 -4.60 0.57
N MET A 51 10.47 -3.57 -0.25
CA MET A 51 9.57 -2.51 0.23
C MET A 51 8.33 -3.19 0.81
N ASP A 52 8.06 -3.07 2.10
CA ASP A 52 6.87 -3.66 2.68
C ASP A 52 5.65 -2.98 2.06
N HIS A 53 4.98 -3.66 1.13
CA HIS A 53 3.82 -3.15 0.39
C HIS A 53 2.63 -3.05 1.36
N CYS A 54 2.58 -1.93 2.08
CA CYS A 54 1.59 -1.68 3.11
C CYS A 54 0.42 -0.81 2.65
N TYR A 55 0.42 -0.37 1.39
CA TYR A 55 -0.65 0.44 0.79
C TYR A 55 -1.62 -0.42 -0.03
N TYR A 56 -2.91 -0.06 0.05
CA TYR A 56 -4.00 -0.77 -0.60
C TYR A 56 -4.96 0.22 -1.26
N HIS A 57 -5.62 -0.22 -2.33
CA HIS A 57 -6.72 0.48 -2.98
C HIS A 57 -7.95 -0.42 -3.07
N GLY A 58 -9.14 0.16 -3.29
CA GLY A 58 -10.35 -0.64 -3.51
C GLY A 58 -11.63 0.18 -3.43
N SER A 59 -12.72 -0.47 -3.03
CA SER A 59 -14.05 0.13 -3.02
C SER A 59 -14.95 -0.45 -1.91
N VAL A 60 -15.97 0.33 -1.54
CA VAL A 60 -17.03 -0.10 -0.64
C VAL A 60 -17.97 -1.03 -1.40
N GLN A 61 -18.25 -2.22 -0.86
CA GLN A 61 -19.02 -3.26 -1.58
C GLN A 61 -20.43 -2.81 -1.98
N THR A 62 -21.05 -1.90 -1.24
CA THR A 62 -22.39 -1.36 -1.52
C THR A 62 -22.38 -0.18 -2.49
N TYR A 63 -21.20 0.38 -2.82
CA TYR A 63 -21.04 1.57 -3.66
C TYR A 63 -19.93 1.31 -4.69
N HIS A 64 -20.28 0.74 -5.84
CA HIS A 64 -19.30 0.27 -6.83
C HIS A 64 -18.42 1.39 -7.41
N ASP A 65 -18.91 2.63 -7.48
CA ASP A 65 -18.14 3.80 -7.96
C ASP A 65 -17.32 4.49 -6.86
N SER A 66 -17.31 3.92 -5.65
CA SER A 66 -16.49 4.46 -4.56
C SER A 66 -15.01 4.10 -4.73
N ALA A 67 -14.14 4.96 -4.22
CA ALA A 67 -12.71 4.71 -4.13
C ALA A 67 -12.26 4.73 -2.66
N ALA A 68 -11.39 3.79 -2.31
CA ALA A 68 -10.76 3.68 -1.00
C ALA A 68 -9.25 3.56 -1.15
N SER A 69 -8.51 4.20 -0.25
CA SER A 69 -7.05 4.11 -0.15
C SER A 69 -6.68 3.91 1.32
N PHE A 70 -5.85 2.90 1.61
CA PHE A 70 -5.49 2.51 2.96
C PHE A 70 -3.98 2.35 3.10
N SER A 71 -3.45 2.80 4.24
CA SER A 71 -2.11 2.49 4.70
C SER A 71 -2.20 1.54 5.89
N THR A 72 -1.41 0.48 5.85
CA THR A 72 -1.27 -0.51 6.94
C THR A 72 0.15 -0.50 7.52
N CYS A 73 0.96 0.50 7.16
CA CYS A 73 2.39 0.52 7.44
C CYS A 73 2.70 0.54 8.95
N SER A 74 1.79 1.10 9.75
CA SER A 74 1.85 1.11 11.22
C SER A 74 0.94 0.06 11.87
N GLY A 75 0.53 -0.96 11.12
CA GLY A 75 -0.50 -1.91 11.52
C GLY A 75 -1.87 -1.58 10.95
N LEU A 76 -2.84 -2.44 11.27
CA LEU A 76 -4.26 -2.28 11.00
C LEU A 76 -4.99 -2.06 12.33
#